data_AF-A0A7J9TQ50-F1
#
_entry.id   AF-A0A7J9TQ50-F1
#
_cell.length_a   1.000
_cell.length_b   1.000
_cell.length_c   1.000
_cell.angle_alpha   90.00
_cell.angle_beta   90.00
_cell.angle_gamma   90.00
#
_symmetry.space_group_name_H-M   'P 1'
#
loop_
_entity.id
_entity.type
_entity.pdbx_description
1 polymer ?
#
loop_
_entity_poly.entity_id
_entity_poly.type
_entity_poly.pdbx_seq_one_letter_code
_entity_poly.pdbx_strand_id
1 'polypeptide(L)' 'MVKTKIVHVQSVLPEKDIIALKIKTGESSTKDAISKAVYHYLECEFVE' A
#
# COMPACT_ATOMS: atom_id res chain seq x y z
N MET A 1 -19.93 16.49 -10.16
CA MET A 1 -18.58 16.19 -9.61
C MET A 1 -18.76 15.49 -8.27
N VAL A 2 -18.39 14.21 -8.16
CA VAL A 2 -18.43 13.48 -6.88
C VAL A 2 -17.23 13.93 -6.04
N LYS A 3 -17.48 14.43 -4.83
CA LYS A 3 -16.43 14.88 -3.92
C LYS A 3 -15.82 13.64 -3.26
N THR A 4 -14.66 13.18 -3.73
CA THR A 4 -13.95 12.05 -3.11
C THR A 4 -13.52 12.45 -1.71
N LYS A 5 -14.08 11.79 -0.69
CA LYS A 5 -13.63 11.95 0.69
C LYS A 5 -12.32 11.19 0.84
N ILE A 6 -11.20 11.92 0.86
CA ILE A 6 -9.88 11.33 1.10
C ILE A 6 -9.66 11.29 2.62
N VAL A 7 -9.52 10.08 3.17
CA VAL A 7 -9.13 9.89 4.56
C VAL A 7 -7.61 9.78 4.61
N HIS A 8 -6.96 10.67 5.35
CA HIS A 8 -5.53 10.56 5.62
C HIS A 8 -5.33 9.69 6.85
N VAL A 9 -4.57 8.60 6.69
CA VAL A 9 -4.14 7.74 7.79
C VAL A 9 -2.62 7.82 7.91
N GLN A 10 -2.10 7.77 9.14
CA GLN A 10 -0.67 7.67 9.42
C GLN A 10 -0.42 6.36 10.16
N SER A 11 0.59 5.62 9.73
CA SER A 11 1.01 4.39 10.38
C SER A 11 2.53 4.33 10.42
N VAL A 12 3.06 3.73 11.49
CA VAL A 12 4.50 3.48 11.63
C VAL A 12 4.77 2.09 11.08
N LEU A 13 5.59 2.04 10.02
CA LEU A 13 6.00 0.79 9.38
C LEU A 13 7.52 0.63 9.53
N PRO A 14 8.02 -0.57 9.87
CA PRO A 14 9.46 -0.80 9.94
C PRO A 14 10.13 -0.55 8.60
N GLU A 15 11.27 0.14 8.60
CA GLU A 15 11.99 0.50 7.37
C GLU A 15 12.35 -0.73 6.52
N LYS A 16 12.79 -1.82 7.18
CA LYS A 16 13.10 -3.09 6.51
C LYS A 16 11.91 -3.64 5.71
N ASP A 17 10.69 -3.47 6.21
CA ASP A 17 9.49 -4.00 5.58
C ASP A 17 9.07 -3.12 4.41
N ILE A 18 9.27 -1.79 4.51
CA ILE A 18 9.09 -0.86 3.38
C ILE A 18 10.09 -1.15 2.27
N ILE A 19 11.36 -1.41 2.58
CA ILE A 19 12.38 -1.75 1.58
C ILE A 19 12.01 -3.07 0.89
N ALA A 20 11.67 -4.10 1.68
CA ALA A 20 11.25 -5.39 1.13
C ALA A 20 10.00 -5.25 0.24
N LEU A 21 9.03 -4.42 0.66
CA LEU A 21 7.82 -4.16 -0.11
C LEU A 21 8.15 -3.51 -1.45
N LYS A 22 8.98 -2.45 -1.46
CA LYS A 22 9.42 -1.76 -2.67
C LYS A 22 10.09 -2.70 -3.67
N ILE A 23 10.97 -3.57 -3.19
CA ILE A 23 11.64 -4.58 -4.01
C ILE A 23 10.61 -5.55 -4.61
N LYS A 24 9.67 -6.04 -3.79
CA LYS A 24 8.63 -6.98 -4.22
C LYS A 24 7.67 -6.35 -5.24
N THR A 25 7.31 -5.09 -5.08
CA THR A 25 6.37 -4.39 -5.96
C THR A 25 7.03 -3.81 -7.21
N GLY A 26 8.35 -3.62 -7.19
CA GLY A 26 9.12 -2.91 -8.21
C GLY A 26 9.00 -1.38 -8.12
N GLU A 27 8.48 -0.85 -7.00
CA GLU A 27 8.17 0.58 -6.86
C GLU A 27 9.27 1.30 -6.07
N SER A 28 9.68 2.50 -6.52
CA SER A 28 10.63 3.35 -5.78
C SER A 28 9.95 4.19 -4.70
N SER A 29 8.68 4.53 -4.92
CA SER A 29 7.82 5.33 -4.05
C SER A 29 7.20 4.47 -2.96
N THR A 30 7.33 4.91 -1.70
CA THR A 30 6.69 4.24 -0.56
C THR A 30 5.17 4.26 -0.70
N LYS A 31 4.62 5.37 -1.21
CA LYS A 31 3.18 5.52 -1.41
C LYS A 31 2.64 4.52 -2.42
N ASP A 32 3.32 4.35 -3.55
CA ASP A 32 2.84 3.48 -4.63
C ASP A 32 3.01 2.01 -4.28
N ALA A 33 4.11 1.66 -3.60
CA ALA A 33 4.34 0.34 -3.03
C ALA A 33 3.22 -0.07 -2.05
N ILE A 34 2.88 0.82 -1.11
CA ILE A 34 1.78 0.59 -0.15
C ILE A 34 0.43 0.53 -0.88
N SER A 35 0.17 1.44 -1.82
CA SER A 35 -1.10 1.46 -2.55
C SER A 35 -1.34 0.14 -3.27
N LYS A 36 -0.31 -0.40 -3.95
CA LYS A 36 -0.38 -1.68 -4.65
C LYS A 36 -0.59 -2.84 -3.70
N ALA A 37 0.08 -2.83 -2.55
CA ALA A 37 -0.13 -3.85 -1.51
C ALA A 37 -1.55 -3.84 -0.95
N VAL A 38 -2.12 -2.66 -0.69
CA VAL A 38 -3.48 -2.49 -0.19
C VAL A 38 -4.49 -2.98 -1.24
N TYR A 39 -4.37 -2.56 -2.49
CA TYR A 39 -5.27 -3.05 -3.54
C TYR A 39 -5.16 -4.55 -3.73
N HIS A 40 -3.94 -5.10 -3.73
CA HIS A 40 -3.74 -6.54 -3.78
C HIS A 40 -4.41 -7.26 -2.60
N TYR A 41 -4.29 -6.75 -1.38
CA TYR A 41 -4.96 -7.32 -0.21
C TYR A 41 -6.50 -7.28 -0.33
N LEU A 42 -7.05 -6.19 -0.85
CA LEU A 42 -8.50 -6.03 -1.02
C LEU A 42 -9.08 -6.88 -2.16
N GLU A 43 -8.29 -7.13 -3.21
CA GLU A 43 -8.70 -7.89 -4.40
C GLU A 43 -8.37 -9.38 -4.31
N CYS A 44 -7.49 -9.79 -3.39
CA CYS A 44 -7.10 -11.17 -3.25
C CYS A 44 -8.24 -12.00 -2.62
N GLU A 45 -8.78 -12.95 -3.38
CA GLU A 45 -9.85 -13.86 -2.93
C GLU A 45 -9.39 -14.88 -1.86
N PHE A 46 -8.09 -14.89 -1.52
CA PHE A 46 -7.46 -15.87 -0.62
C PHE A 46 -7.00 -15.27 0.72
N VAL A 47 -7.54 -14.11 1.13
CA VAL A 47 -7.26 -13.54 2.45
C VAL A 47 -8.23 -14.15 3.47
N GLU A 48 -7.83 -15.28 4.08
CA GLU A 48 -8.42 -15.80 5.32
C GLU A 48 -7.81 -15.15 6.56
#